data_AF-A0A845BB70-F1
#
_entry.id   AF-A0A845BB70-F1
#
_cell.length_a   1.000
_cell.length_b   1.000
_cell.length_c   1.000
_cell.angle_alpha   90.00
_cell.angle_beta   90.00
_cell.angle_gamma   90.00
#
_symmetry.space_group_name_H-M   'P 1'
#
loop_
_entity.id
_entity.type
_entity.pdbx_description
1 polymer ?
#
loop_
_entity_poly.entity_id
_entity_poly.type
_entity_poly.pdbx_seq_one_letter_code
_entity_poly.pdbx_strand_id
1 'polypeptide(L)'
;MNAQAVIHEDLRAAMRAELEPMFKEMRGFVDRRIAELSAEVAATSEMADMAEEKLSKKLSLVHEQIAQLVAIPVASTRNSGLELEAVVQATETAANTIMEATEAIQAWITSGRKDQASIEALSARVNSIFEACSFQDITGQRIRRAIQHLQQVETMLEQIVPGVASDIPQVQIATQMRTVDAEAQRTPDLSQGAIDALLSDAPAPAELSQADIDALLNG
;
A
#
# COMPACT_ATOMS: atom_id res chain seq x y z
N MET A 1 82.76 35.33 -52.24
CA MET A 1 81.86 34.90 -51.14
C MET A 1 82.44 35.41 -49.82
N ASN A 2 81.60 36.00 -48.97
CA ASN A 2 82.02 36.81 -47.81
C ASN A 2 82.29 35.90 -46.59
N ALA A 3 83.50 35.92 -46.02
CA ALA A 3 83.95 34.98 -44.99
C ALA A 3 83.09 34.99 -43.71
N GLN A 4 82.48 36.13 -43.38
CA GLN A 4 81.54 36.27 -42.26
C GLN A 4 80.23 35.49 -42.46
N ALA A 5 79.76 35.36 -43.71
CA ALA A 5 78.55 34.59 -44.02
C ALA A 5 78.78 33.09 -43.86
N VAL A 6 79.97 32.61 -44.23
CA VAL A 6 80.39 31.20 -44.08
C VAL A 6 80.47 30.81 -42.61
N ILE A 7 81.10 31.65 -41.76
CA ILE A 7 81.21 31.39 -40.32
C ILE A 7 79.84 31.35 -39.62
N HIS A 8 78.90 32.22 -40.02
CA HIS A 8 77.54 32.21 -39.48
C HIS A 8 76.74 30.97 -39.90
N GLU A 9 76.99 30.45 -41.10
CA GLU A 9 76.35 29.25 -41.63
C GLU A 9 76.92 27.98 -40.97
N ASP A 10 78.24 27.93 -40.77
CA ASP A 10 78.91 26.85 -40.03
C ASP A 10 78.47 26.79 -38.56
N LEU A 11 78.34 27.95 -37.89
CA LEU A 11 77.84 28.00 -36.51
C LEU A 11 76.38 27.53 -36.41
N ARG A 12 75.52 27.91 -37.36
CA ARG A 12 74.13 27.43 -37.42
C ARG A 12 74.05 25.93 -37.71
N ALA A 13 74.91 25.42 -38.59
CA ALA A 13 74.98 23.99 -38.90
C ALA A 13 75.44 23.18 -37.67
N ALA A 14 76.44 23.67 -36.93
CA ALA A 14 76.92 23.05 -35.69
C ALA A 14 75.84 23.04 -34.60
N MET A 15 75.17 24.18 -34.36
CA MET A 15 74.06 24.25 -33.41
C MET A 15 72.90 23.32 -33.78
N ARG A 16 72.58 23.21 -35.08
CA ARG A 16 71.56 22.25 -35.55
C ARG A 16 72.01 20.82 -35.30
N ALA A 17 73.25 20.47 -35.64
CA ALA A 17 73.77 19.13 -35.44
C ALA A 17 73.73 18.67 -33.97
N GLU A 18 73.85 19.61 -33.03
CA GLU A 18 73.82 19.33 -31.59
C GLU A 18 72.39 19.34 -31.00
N LEU A 19 71.53 20.27 -31.42
CA LEU A 19 70.16 20.40 -30.87
C LEU A 19 69.13 19.45 -31.52
N GLU A 20 69.31 19.10 -32.79
CA GLU A 20 68.42 18.18 -33.52
C GLU A 20 68.24 16.82 -32.83
N PRO A 21 69.29 16.12 -32.35
CA PRO A 21 69.11 14.87 -31.62
C PRO A 21 68.37 15.05 -30.29
N MET A 22 68.63 16.13 -29.54
CA MET A 22 67.92 16.42 -28.28
C MET A 22 66.42 16.66 -28.51
N PHE A 23 66.06 17.46 -29.53
CA PHE A 23 64.66 17.70 -29.88
C PHE A 23 63.97 16.42 -30.40
N LYS A 24 64.71 15.56 -31.11
CA LYS A 24 64.21 14.26 -31.58
C LYS A 24 63.93 13.32 -30.40
N GLU A 25 64.80 13.29 -29.41
CA GLU A 25 64.61 12.50 -28.19
C GLU A 25 63.43 13.02 -27.36
N MET A 26 63.34 14.33 -27.17
CA MET A 26 62.22 14.96 -26.46
C MET A 26 60.88 14.69 -27.17
N ARG A 27 60.84 14.76 -28.51
CA ARG A 27 59.64 14.40 -29.29
C ARG A 27 59.27 12.93 -29.09
N GLY A 28 60.23 12.02 -29.19
CA GLY A 28 59.99 10.60 -28.95
C GLY A 28 59.49 10.29 -27.52
N PHE A 29 60.01 11.01 -26.53
CA PHE A 29 59.51 10.92 -25.15
C PHE A 29 58.07 11.41 -25.02
N VAL A 30 57.75 12.57 -25.60
CA VAL A 30 56.39 13.13 -25.60
C VAL A 30 55.41 12.22 -26.32
N ASP A 31 55.77 11.69 -27.49
CA ASP A 31 54.92 10.77 -28.26
C ASP A 31 54.62 9.50 -27.45
N ARG A 32 55.61 8.96 -26.73
CA ARG A 32 55.43 7.80 -25.87
C ARG A 32 54.51 8.10 -24.69
N ARG A 33 54.63 9.28 -24.07
CA ARG A 33 53.75 9.70 -22.96
C ARG A 33 52.33 10.02 -23.41
N ILE A 34 52.16 10.62 -24.59
CA ILE A 34 50.82 10.83 -25.17
C ILE A 34 50.15 9.49 -25.42
N ALA A 35 50.87 8.51 -25.98
CA ALA A 35 50.32 7.18 -26.22
C ALA A 35 49.91 6.47 -24.92
N GLU A 36 50.75 6.53 -23.89
CA GLU A 36 50.48 5.92 -22.57
C GLU A 36 49.28 6.58 -21.87
N LEU A 37 49.26 7.91 -21.79
CA LEU A 37 48.13 8.66 -21.20
C LEU A 37 46.84 8.44 -21.99
N SER A 38 46.91 8.37 -23.33
CA SER A 38 45.72 8.11 -24.15
C SER A 38 45.14 6.72 -23.86
N ALA A 39 45.99 5.71 -23.66
CA ALA A 39 45.55 4.37 -23.28
C ALA A 39 44.93 4.35 -21.87
N GLU A 40 45.53 5.07 -20.91
CA GLU A 40 45.01 5.17 -19.54
C GLU A 40 43.67 5.92 -19.48
N VAL A 41 43.53 7.01 -20.24
CA VAL A 41 42.27 7.76 -20.36
C VAL A 41 41.19 6.92 -21.02
N ALA A 42 41.51 6.16 -22.06
CA ALA A 42 40.54 5.25 -22.70
C ALA A 42 40.05 4.18 -21.72
N ALA A 43 40.95 3.56 -20.97
CA ALA A 43 40.60 2.54 -19.98
C ALA A 43 39.76 3.10 -18.82
N THR A 44 40.06 4.32 -18.35
CA THR A 44 39.28 4.99 -17.31
C THR A 44 37.90 5.42 -17.80
N SER A 45 37.78 5.87 -19.05
CA SER A 45 36.49 6.16 -19.69
C SER A 45 35.62 4.89 -19.76
N GLU A 46 36.18 3.77 -20.22
CA GLU A 46 35.45 2.50 -20.31
C GLU A 46 34.97 2.02 -18.92
N MET A 47 35.82 2.13 -17.90
CA MET A 47 35.44 1.80 -16.52
C MET A 47 34.32 2.71 -15.98
N ALA A 48 34.31 4.00 -16.35
CA ALA A 48 33.27 4.94 -15.97
C ALA A 48 31.92 4.58 -16.64
N ASP A 49 31.93 4.28 -17.94
CA ASP A 49 30.73 3.86 -18.68
C ASP A 49 30.12 2.58 -18.08
N MET A 50 30.97 1.59 -17.75
CA MET A 50 30.53 0.38 -17.07
C MET A 50 29.94 0.66 -15.67
N ALA A 51 30.47 1.64 -14.95
CA ALA A 51 29.96 2.02 -13.63
C ALA A 51 28.61 2.74 -13.75
N GLU A 52 28.43 3.60 -14.75
CA GLU A 52 27.17 4.26 -15.04
C GLU A 52 26.08 3.25 -15.40
N GLU A 53 26.39 2.27 -16.26
CA GLU A 53 25.44 1.22 -16.63
C GLU A 53 25.01 0.38 -15.41
N LYS A 54 25.97 0.01 -14.55
CA LYS A 54 25.70 -0.72 -13.31
C LYS A 54 24.82 0.10 -12.35
N LEU A 55 25.09 1.40 -12.23
CA LEU A 55 24.32 2.29 -11.36
C LEU A 55 22.90 2.45 -11.89
N SER A 56 22.72 2.67 -13.19
CA SER A 56 21.42 2.76 -13.85
C SER A 56 20.59 1.49 -13.66
N LYS A 57 21.22 0.31 -13.82
CA LYS A 57 20.58 -0.99 -13.54
C LYS A 57 20.15 -1.11 -12.08
N LYS A 58 21.01 -0.76 -11.13
CA LYS A 58 20.66 -0.78 -9.70
C LYS A 58 19.55 0.20 -9.35
N LEU A 59 19.58 1.41 -9.90
CA LEU A 59 18.54 2.41 -9.68
C LEU A 59 17.19 1.94 -10.22
N SER A 60 17.19 1.30 -11.40
CA SER A 60 15.99 0.71 -11.98
C SER A 60 15.42 -0.41 -11.09
N LEU A 61 16.27 -1.28 -10.57
CA LEU A 61 15.86 -2.33 -9.61
C LEU A 61 15.29 -1.73 -8.32
N VAL A 62 15.91 -0.68 -7.78
CA VAL A 62 15.40 0.01 -6.59
C VAL A 62 14.06 0.67 -6.90
N HIS A 63 13.90 1.29 -8.07
CA HIS A 63 12.63 1.92 -8.47
C HIS A 63 11.50 0.89 -8.61
N GLU A 64 11.80 -0.26 -9.21
CA GLU A 64 10.89 -1.43 -9.31
C GLU A 64 10.50 -1.93 -7.91
N GLN A 65 11.47 -2.09 -7.01
CA GLN A 65 11.23 -2.51 -5.63
C GLN A 65 10.36 -1.50 -4.86
N ILE A 66 10.61 -0.20 -5.03
CA ILE A 66 9.79 0.87 -4.41
C ILE A 66 8.37 0.87 -4.97
N ALA A 67 8.21 0.69 -6.28
CA ALA A 67 6.89 0.61 -6.91
C ALA A 67 6.06 -0.54 -6.33
N GLN A 68 6.68 -1.71 -6.14
CA GLN A 68 6.04 -2.87 -5.49
C GLN A 68 5.74 -2.60 -4.01
N LEU A 69 6.66 -1.93 -3.29
CA LEU A 69 6.54 -1.52 -1.89
C LEU A 69 5.38 -0.56 -1.61
N VAL A 70 5.08 0.34 -2.55
CA VAL A 70 4.04 1.36 -2.36
C VAL A 70 2.69 0.87 -2.89
N ALA A 71 2.67 0.19 -4.03
CA ALA A 71 1.42 -0.18 -4.68
C ALA A 71 0.62 -1.24 -3.89
N ILE A 72 1.29 -2.26 -3.34
CA ILE A 72 0.62 -3.40 -2.68
C ILE A 72 0.03 -2.99 -1.32
N PRO A 73 0.77 -2.33 -0.41
CA PRO A 73 0.23 -1.86 0.87
C PRO A 73 -0.87 -0.82 0.72
N VAL A 74 -0.80 0.09 -0.26
CA VAL A 74 -1.82 1.12 -0.45
C VAL A 74 -3.14 0.51 -0.90
N ALA A 75 -3.11 -0.48 -1.80
CA ALA A 75 -4.31 -1.20 -2.22
C ALA A 75 -4.92 -2.01 -1.07
N SER A 76 -4.09 -2.75 -0.33
CA SER A 76 -4.53 -3.57 0.82
C SER A 76 -5.08 -2.71 1.96
N THR A 77 -4.38 -1.64 2.35
CA THR A 77 -4.79 -0.73 3.43
C THR A 77 -6.07 0.02 3.07
N ARG A 78 -6.22 0.46 1.81
CA ARG A 78 -7.46 1.08 1.34
C ARG A 78 -8.64 0.11 1.43
N ASN A 79 -8.42 -1.15 1.09
CA ASN A 79 -9.44 -2.18 1.21
C ASN A 79 -9.80 -2.46 2.69
N SER A 80 -8.82 -2.61 3.56
CA SER A 80 -9.06 -2.79 5.02
C SER A 80 -9.80 -1.62 5.66
N GLY A 81 -9.52 -0.38 5.23
CA GLY A 81 -10.25 0.80 5.70
C GLY A 81 -11.74 0.77 5.33
N LEU A 82 -12.04 0.42 4.07
CA LEU A 82 -13.42 0.24 3.60
C LEU A 82 -14.15 -0.90 4.32
N GLU A 83 -13.46 -2.01 4.58
CA GLU A 83 -13.99 -3.14 5.36
C GLU A 83 -14.33 -2.72 6.79
N LEU A 84 -13.47 -1.94 7.46
CA LEU A 84 -13.73 -1.43 8.79
C LEU A 84 -14.90 -0.44 8.83
N GLU A 85 -15.02 0.44 7.85
CA GLU A 85 -16.13 1.41 7.77
C GLU A 85 -17.47 0.72 7.57
N ALA A 86 -17.53 -0.27 6.67
CA ALA A 86 -18.72 -1.08 6.47
C ALA A 86 -19.07 -1.95 7.71
N VAL A 87 -18.07 -2.36 8.48
CA VAL A 87 -18.26 -2.99 9.80
C VAL A 87 -18.94 -2.02 10.77
N VAL A 88 -18.45 -0.78 10.87
CA VAL A 88 -19.04 0.24 11.76
C VAL A 88 -20.50 0.46 11.41
N GLN A 89 -20.80 0.66 10.12
CA GLN A 89 -22.16 0.86 9.63
C GLN A 89 -23.08 -0.34 9.92
N ALA A 90 -22.59 -1.57 9.73
CA ALA A 90 -23.34 -2.78 10.06
C ALA A 90 -23.61 -2.90 11.57
N THR A 91 -22.63 -2.55 12.42
CA THR A 91 -22.83 -2.57 13.87
C THR A 91 -23.81 -1.53 14.37
N GLU A 92 -23.79 -0.32 13.79
CA GLU A 92 -24.74 0.73 14.11
C GLU A 92 -26.17 0.33 13.71
N THR A 93 -26.32 -0.25 12.52
CA THR A 93 -27.62 -0.75 12.03
C THR A 93 -28.17 -1.87 12.91
N ALA A 94 -27.32 -2.83 13.30
CA ALA A 94 -27.71 -3.91 14.20
C ALA A 94 -28.10 -3.37 15.59
N ALA A 95 -27.35 -2.40 16.13
CA ALA A 95 -27.66 -1.78 17.42
C ALA A 95 -29.01 -1.05 17.39
N ASN A 96 -29.28 -0.26 16.34
CA ASN A 96 -30.57 0.43 16.17
C ASN A 96 -31.73 -0.57 16.06
N THR A 97 -31.55 -1.64 15.27
CA THR A 97 -32.58 -2.69 15.12
C THR A 97 -32.89 -3.36 16.46
N ILE A 98 -31.88 -3.65 17.28
CA ILE A 98 -32.06 -4.24 18.61
C ILE A 98 -32.81 -3.27 19.54
N MET A 99 -32.46 -1.98 19.53
CA MET A 99 -33.15 -0.97 20.34
C MET A 99 -34.61 -0.83 19.92
N GLU A 100 -34.90 -0.65 18.63
CA GLU A 100 -36.26 -0.52 18.11
C GLU A 100 -37.13 -1.73 18.43
N ALA A 101 -36.58 -2.94 18.28
CA ALA A 101 -37.28 -4.17 18.63
C ALA A 101 -37.57 -4.23 20.14
N THR A 102 -36.62 -3.83 20.97
CA THR A 102 -36.78 -3.81 22.43
C THR A 102 -37.81 -2.77 22.88
N GLU A 103 -37.81 -1.58 22.28
CA GLU A 103 -38.82 -0.54 22.53
C GLU A 103 -40.23 -1.02 22.13
N ALA A 104 -40.36 -1.67 20.98
CA ALA A 104 -41.63 -2.25 20.54
C ALA A 104 -42.13 -3.35 21.50
N ILE A 105 -41.23 -4.19 22.03
CA ILE A 105 -41.54 -5.19 23.05
C ILE A 105 -42.02 -4.51 24.34
N GLN A 106 -41.33 -3.45 24.79
CA GLN A 106 -41.73 -2.70 25.98
C GLN A 106 -43.12 -2.06 25.81
N ALA A 107 -43.40 -1.45 24.66
CA ALA A 107 -44.72 -0.89 24.35
C ALA A 107 -45.82 -1.96 24.32
N TRP A 108 -45.50 -3.15 23.81
CA TRP A 108 -46.41 -4.30 23.85
C TRP A 108 -46.74 -4.72 25.28
N ILE A 109 -45.72 -4.88 26.15
CA ILE A 109 -45.88 -5.23 27.57
C ILE A 109 -46.79 -4.21 28.26
N THR A 110 -46.53 -2.92 28.08
CA THR A 110 -47.31 -1.84 28.71
C THR A 110 -48.75 -1.78 28.16
N SER A 111 -48.98 -2.17 26.91
CA SER A 111 -50.33 -2.18 26.31
C SER A 111 -51.25 -3.25 26.90
N GLY A 112 -50.71 -4.30 27.55
CA GLY A 112 -51.47 -5.39 28.14
C GLY A 112 -52.25 -6.25 27.13
N ARG A 113 -51.99 -6.10 25.83
CA ARG A 113 -52.64 -6.86 24.75
C ARG A 113 -52.27 -8.34 24.83
N LYS A 114 -53.25 -9.21 24.58
CA LYS A 114 -53.10 -10.68 24.64
C LYS A 114 -53.75 -11.40 23.46
N ASP A 115 -54.21 -10.66 22.45
CA ASP A 115 -54.75 -11.25 21.23
C ASP A 115 -53.64 -11.93 20.42
N GLN A 116 -54.04 -12.91 19.61
CA GLN A 116 -53.12 -13.76 18.83
C GLN A 116 -52.21 -12.93 17.91
N ALA A 117 -52.75 -11.90 17.26
CA ALA A 117 -51.98 -11.03 16.36
C ALA A 117 -50.91 -10.24 17.12
N SER A 118 -51.23 -9.75 18.33
CA SER A 118 -50.26 -9.11 19.21
C SER A 118 -49.14 -10.05 19.66
N ILE A 119 -49.42 -11.34 19.90
CA ILE A 119 -48.40 -12.34 20.26
C ILE A 119 -47.49 -12.66 19.06
N GLU A 120 -48.06 -12.76 17.86
CA GLU A 120 -47.29 -12.96 16.62
C GLU A 120 -46.35 -11.77 16.33
N ALA A 121 -46.84 -10.54 16.53
CA ALA A 121 -46.02 -9.34 16.41
C ALA A 121 -44.86 -9.33 17.41
N LEU A 122 -45.09 -9.77 18.65
CA LEU A 122 -44.02 -9.94 19.64
C LEU A 122 -42.97 -10.96 19.19
N SER A 123 -43.40 -12.11 18.66
CA SER A 123 -42.49 -13.13 18.14
C SER A 123 -41.63 -12.59 17.00
N ALA A 124 -42.20 -11.77 16.11
CA ALA A 124 -41.46 -11.14 15.03
C ALA A 124 -40.37 -10.18 15.56
N ARG A 125 -40.66 -9.39 16.59
CA ARG A 125 -39.67 -8.50 17.23
C ARG A 125 -38.52 -9.27 17.87
N VAL A 126 -38.83 -10.39 18.53
CA VAL A 126 -37.80 -11.27 19.10
C VAL A 126 -36.93 -11.89 18.00
N ASN A 127 -37.52 -12.29 16.87
CA ASN A 127 -36.76 -12.80 15.72
C ASN A 127 -35.84 -11.72 15.12
N SER A 128 -36.30 -10.48 14.98
CA SER A 128 -35.44 -9.37 14.50
C SER A 128 -34.22 -9.14 15.40
N ILE A 129 -34.35 -9.33 16.72
CA ILE A 129 -33.21 -9.26 17.65
C ILE A 129 -32.22 -10.39 17.35
N PHE A 130 -32.70 -11.63 17.17
CA PHE A 130 -31.83 -12.76 16.85
C PHE A 130 -31.09 -12.58 15.52
N GLU A 131 -31.78 -12.07 14.50
CA GLU A 131 -31.18 -11.77 13.20
C GLU A 131 -30.11 -10.67 13.32
N ALA A 132 -30.42 -9.56 14.00
CA ALA A 132 -29.46 -8.47 14.21
C ALA A 132 -28.20 -8.94 14.99
N CYS A 133 -28.37 -9.78 16.02
CA CYS A 133 -27.25 -10.38 16.75
C CYS A 133 -26.43 -11.34 15.89
N SER A 134 -27.05 -12.10 14.99
CA SER A 134 -26.34 -12.99 14.06
C SER A 134 -25.47 -12.20 13.07
N PHE A 135 -25.94 -11.05 12.60
CA PHE A 135 -25.14 -10.17 11.74
C PHE A 135 -23.94 -9.54 12.46
N GLN A 136 -23.98 -9.40 13.79
CA GLN A 136 -22.82 -8.97 14.57
C GLN A 136 -21.65 -9.97 14.50
N ASP A 137 -21.92 -11.28 14.35
CA ASP A 137 -20.87 -12.28 14.19
C ASP A 137 -20.13 -12.15 12.85
N ILE A 138 -20.86 -11.84 11.77
CA ILE A 138 -20.28 -11.54 10.44
C ILE A 138 -19.35 -10.34 10.52
N THR A 139 -19.74 -9.29 11.27
CA THR A 139 -18.88 -8.14 11.54
C THR A 139 -17.59 -8.55 12.25
N GLY A 140 -17.66 -9.44 13.24
CA GLY A 140 -16.48 -9.97 13.94
C GLY A 140 -15.50 -10.69 13.00
N GLN A 141 -16.02 -11.43 12.02
CA GLN A 141 -15.20 -12.10 10.99
C GLN A 141 -14.53 -11.08 10.06
N ARG A 142 -15.24 -10.02 9.65
CA ARG A 142 -14.70 -8.95 8.80
C ARG A 142 -13.58 -8.17 9.48
N ILE A 143 -13.72 -7.83 10.77
CA ILE A 143 -12.65 -7.16 11.52
C ILE A 143 -11.39 -8.06 11.55
N ARG A 144 -11.55 -9.36 11.78
CA ARG A 144 -10.41 -10.30 11.76
C ARG A 144 -9.72 -10.32 10.40
N ARG A 145 -10.48 -10.36 9.29
CA ARG A 145 -9.90 -10.31 7.93
C ARG A 145 -9.14 -9.00 7.69
N ALA A 146 -9.72 -7.86 8.07
CA ALA A 146 -9.07 -6.56 7.91
C ALA A 146 -7.77 -6.45 8.73
N ILE A 147 -7.76 -6.98 9.97
CA ILE A 147 -6.55 -7.05 10.81
C ILE A 147 -5.51 -7.98 10.21
N GLN A 148 -5.90 -9.16 9.71
CA GLN A 148 -4.98 -10.08 9.04
C GLN A 148 -4.32 -9.44 7.82
N HIS A 149 -5.07 -8.69 7.01
CA HIS A 149 -4.52 -7.93 5.88
C HIS A 149 -3.53 -6.85 6.34
N LEU A 150 -3.81 -6.13 7.43
CA LEU A 150 -2.89 -5.13 8.00
C LEU A 150 -1.61 -5.77 8.55
N GLN A 151 -1.71 -6.91 9.24
CA GLN A 151 -0.56 -7.70 9.73
C GLN A 151 0.30 -8.24 8.57
N GLN A 152 -0.33 -8.61 7.45
CA GLN A 152 0.39 -9.05 6.27
C GLN A 152 1.17 -7.90 5.63
N VAL A 153 0.59 -6.70 5.58
CA VAL A 153 1.28 -5.47 5.15
C VAL A 153 2.46 -5.16 6.07
N GLU A 154 2.29 -5.26 7.39
CA GLU A 154 3.35 -5.07 8.38
C GLU A 154 4.51 -6.06 8.15
N THR A 155 4.21 -7.35 7.98
CA THR A 155 5.23 -8.38 7.72
C THR A 155 6.02 -8.10 6.44
N MET A 156 5.34 -7.62 5.38
CA MET A 156 6.04 -7.23 4.14
C MET A 156 6.95 -6.03 4.35
N LEU A 157 6.54 -5.04 5.16
CA LEU A 157 7.36 -3.86 5.47
C LEU A 157 8.59 -4.23 6.32
N GLU A 158 8.43 -5.11 7.31
CA GLU A 158 9.52 -5.60 8.17
C GLU A 158 10.61 -6.36 7.40
N GLN A 159 10.22 -7.17 6.41
CA GLN A 159 11.17 -7.93 5.59
C GLN A 159 12.08 -7.04 4.74
N ILE A 160 11.66 -5.80 4.47
CA ILE A 160 12.35 -4.90 3.54
C ILE A 160 13.08 -3.76 4.28
N VAL A 161 12.53 -3.25 5.38
CA VAL A 161 13.22 -2.28 6.24
C VAL A 161 13.24 -2.79 7.69
N PRO A 162 14.26 -3.59 8.06
CA PRO A 162 14.41 -4.08 9.42
C PRO A 162 14.51 -2.91 10.41
N GLY A 163 13.56 -2.83 11.35
CA GLY A 163 13.53 -1.81 12.41
C GLY A 163 12.58 -0.63 12.21
N VAL A 164 11.73 -0.62 11.17
CA VAL A 164 10.65 0.38 11.03
C VAL A 164 9.39 0.01 11.82
N ALA A 165 9.13 -1.28 12.03
CA ALA A 165 8.05 -1.74 12.91
C ALA A 165 8.60 -1.87 14.34
N SER A 166 8.37 -0.87 15.17
CA SER A 166 8.56 -1.03 16.62
C SER A 166 7.45 -0.26 17.31
N ASP A 167 6.72 -0.99 18.16
CA ASP A 167 5.64 -0.56 19.06
C ASP A 167 4.21 -0.36 18.49
N ILE A 168 3.71 -1.29 17.65
CA ILE A 168 2.25 -1.45 17.49
C ILE A 168 1.80 -2.71 18.24
N PRO A 169 0.97 -2.60 19.29
CA PRO A 169 0.53 -3.76 20.05
C PRO A 169 -0.31 -4.71 19.18
N GLN A 170 0.05 -6.01 19.16
CA GLN A 170 -0.74 -7.04 18.48
C GLN A 170 -2.15 -7.10 19.08
N VAL A 171 -3.15 -6.63 18.31
CA VAL A 171 -4.55 -6.64 18.73
C VAL A 171 -5.11 -8.06 18.59
N GLN A 172 -5.26 -8.77 19.71
CA GLN A 172 -5.99 -10.04 19.77
C GLN A 172 -7.48 -9.76 19.95
N ILE A 173 -8.29 -10.01 18.91
CA ILE A 173 -9.75 -9.90 19.03
C ILE A 173 -10.33 -11.21 19.56
N ALA A 174 -10.62 -11.22 20.86
CA ALA A 174 -11.46 -12.24 21.48
C ALA A 174 -12.93 -11.88 21.27
N THR A 175 -13.61 -12.53 20.32
CA THR A 175 -15.06 -12.37 20.13
C THR A 175 -15.78 -13.14 21.23
N GLN A 176 -16.31 -12.42 22.22
CA GLN A 176 -16.92 -12.99 23.42
C GLN A 176 -18.43 -12.73 23.44
N MET A 177 -19.15 -13.20 22.41
CA MET A 177 -20.59 -13.47 22.51
C MET A 177 -20.88 -14.72 21.66
N ARG A 178 -21.07 -15.86 22.33
CA ARG A 178 -21.32 -17.17 21.69
C ARG A 178 -22.76 -17.58 21.99
N THR A 179 -23.66 -17.37 21.05
CA THR A 179 -25.07 -17.81 21.15
C THR A 179 -25.39 -19.04 20.31
N VAL A 180 -24.43 -19.58 19.54
CA VAL A 180 -24.61 -20.82 18.76
C VAL A 180 -23.46 -21.82 18.98
N ASP A 181 -23.81 -23.11 18.98
CA ASP A 181 -22.91 -24.24 19.20
C ASP A 181 -21.85 -24.36 18.09
N ALA A 182 -20.61 -24.68 18.51
CA ALA A 182 -19.42 -24.71 17.66
C ALA A 182 -19.47 -25.69 16.46
N GLU A 183 -20.45 -26.60 16.41
CA GLU A 183 -20.63 -27.54 15.29
C GLU A 183 -21.39 -26.95 14.10
N ALA A 184 -22.18 -25.89 14.28
CA ALA A 184 -22.91 -25.23 13.19
C ALA A 184 -21.99 -24.42 12.25
N GLN A 185 -20.77 -24.06 12.71
CA GLN A 185 -19.77 -23.30 11.97
C GLN A 185 -18.85 -24.13 11.04
N ARG A 186 -19.11 -25.42 10.81
CA ARG A 186 -18.45 -26.12 9.67
C ARG A 186 -19.04 -25.73 8.31
N THR A 187 -19.65 -24.56 8.21
CA THR A 187 -19.99 -23.95 6.93
C THR A 187 -18.79 -23.13 6.47
N PRO A 188 -18.35 -23.28 5.22
CA PRO A 188 -17.26 -22.49 4.68
C PRO A 188 -17.61 -21.00 4.80
N ASP A 189 -16.60 -20.23 5.16
CA ASP A 189 -16.67 -18.77 5.30
C ASP A 189 -17.31 -18.17 4.03
N LEU A 190 -18.33 -17.33 4.21
CA LEU A 190 -19.09 -16.80 3.08
C LEU A 190 -18.16 -15.94 2.20
N SER A 191 -18.28 -16.14 0.89
CA SER A 191 -17.56 -15.30 -0.07
C SER A 191 -18.04 -13.85 0.05
N GLN A 192 -17.15 -12.89 -0.23
CA GLN A 192 -17.46 -11.46 -0.13
C GLN A 192 -18.76 -11.08 -0.87
N GLY A 193 -18.95 -11.59 -2.09
CA GLY A 193 -20.17 -11.31 -2.86
C GLY A 193 -21.46 -11.87 -2.26
N ALA A 194 -21.39 -12.93 -1.45
CA ALA A 194 -22.56 -13.47 -0.75
C ALA A 194 -22.92 -12.62 0.48
N ILE A 195 -21.91 -12.05 1.15
CA ILE A 195 -22.10 -11.12 2.27
C ILE A 195 -22.69 -9.81 1.75
N ASP A 196 -22.13 -9.28 0.65
CA ASP A 196 -22.62 -8.05 0.02
C ASP A 196 -24.06 -8.21 -0.48
N ALA A 197 -24.41 -9.38 -1.04
CA ALA A 197 -25.77 -9.70 -1.45
C ALA A 197 -26.75 -9.68 -0.25
N LEU A 198 -26.37 -10.27 0.88
CA LEU A 198 -27.19 -10.30 2.11
C LEU A 198 -27.40 -8.91 2.72
N LEU A 199 -26.42 -8.01 2.58
CA LEU A 199 -26.54 -6.61 3.01
C LEU A 199 -27.32 -5.74 2.01
N SER A 200 -27.29 -6.07 0.72
CA SER A 200 -28.00 -5.34 -0.33
C SER A 200 -29.49 -5.67 -0.44
N ASP A 201 -29.93 -6.82 0.09
CA ASP A 201 -31.34 -7.24 0.11
C ASP A 201 -32.11 -6.70 1.34
N ALA A 202 -31.45 -5.90 2.18
CA ALA A 202 -32.16 -5.06 3.13
C ALA A 202 -33.05 -4.08 2.34
N PRO A 203 -34.38 -4.03 2.59
CA PRO A 203 -35.26 -3.15 1.85
C PRO A 203 -34.69 -1.73 1.96
N ALA A 204 -34.44 -1.10 0.82
CA ALA A 204 -34.00 0.29 0.78
C ALA A 204 -34.92 1.09 1.72
N PRO A 205 -34.36 1.91 2.64
CA PRO A 205 -35.19 2.77 3.45
C PRO A 205 -36.06 3.55 2.48
N ALA A 206 -37.39 3.48 2.68
CA ALA A 206 -38.33 4.19 1.83
C ALA A 206 -37.85 5.65 1.76
N GLU A 207 -37.38 6.08 0.57
CA GLU A 207 -36.98 7.46 0.36
C GLU A 207 -38.22 8.31 0.64
N LEU A 208 -38.25 8.93 1.81
CA LEU A 208 -39.25 9.93 2.13
C LEU A 208 -39.10 11.01 1.08
N SER A 209 -40.18 11.23 0.32
CA SER A 209 -40.15 12.25 -0.70
C SER A 209 -39.97 13.61 -0.02
N GLN A 210 -39.42 14.58 -0.74
CA GLN A 210 -39.29 15.95 -0.22
C GLN A 210 -40.64 16.50 0.30
N ALA A 211 -41.76 16.04 -0.26
CA ALA A 211 -43.10 16.38 0.21
C ALA A 211 -43.43 15.79 1.59
N ASP A 212 -42.94 14.57 1.90
CA ASP A 212 -43.13 13.94 3.22
C ASP A 212 -42.27 14.61 4.30
N ILE A 213 -41.08 15.09 3.92
CA ILE A 213 -40.19 15.88 4.79
C ILE A 213 -40.82 17.24 5.11
N ASP A 214 -41.39 17.91 4.11
CA ASP A 214 -42.02 19.22 4.27
C ASP A 214 -43.33 19.14 5.10
N ALA A 215 -44.03 18.00 5.06
CA ALA A 215 -45.22 17.74 5.86
C ALA A 215 -44.90 17.47 7.34
N LEU A 216 -43.76 16.85 7.62
CA LEU A 216 -43.29 16.57 8.99
C LEU A 216 -42.80 17.81 9.73
N LEU A 217 -42.34 18.85 9.01
CA LEU A 217 -41.76 20.06 9.59
C LEU A 217 -42.75 21.23 9.72
N ASN A 218 -43.93 21.14 9.09
CA ASN A 218 -44.96 22.20 9.12
C ASN A 218 -46.25 21.78 9.84
N GLY A 219 -46.19 20.76 10.70
CA GLY A 219 -47.27 20.34 11.61
C GLY A 219 -47.10 20.86 13.02
#